data_AF-A0A9Q3IC73-F1
#
_entry.id   AF-A0A9Q3IC73-F1
#
_cell.length_a   1.000
_cell.length_b   1.000
_cell.length_c   1.000
_cell.angle_alpha   90.00
_cell.angle_beta   90.00
_cell.angle_gamma   90.00
#
_symmetry.space_group_name_H-M   'P 1'
#
loop_
_entity.id
_entity.type
_entity.pdbx_description
1 polymer ?
#
loop_
_entity_poly.entity_id
_entity_poly.type
_entity_poly.pdbx_seq_one_letter_code
_entity_poly.pdbx_strand_id
1 'polypeptide(L)'
;MPKQISIVSSKKDTYKEEFVSNKLAQAQINPSLSPNMRHEPIDVLYTYNNAFASDNESLGTIKGHEVDITLNIDRTYPPVLRRPAYPASPRAREAFEKHIQELIQLGVLRKVGHNEEAEVKTPVIISWHNDKSRMV
;
A
#
# COMPACT_ATOMS: atom_id res chain seq x y z
N MET A 1 50.48 2.78 33.40
CA MET A 1 49.93 1.77 32.47
C MET A 1 48.58 2.27 31.97
N PRO A 2 48.50 2.93 30.80
CA PRO A 2 47.22 3.39 30.27
C PRO A 2 46.43 2.19 29.71
N LYS A 3 45.17 2.05 30.15
CA LYS A 3 44.24 1.02 29.68
C LYS A 3 43.95 1.25 28.20
N GLN A 4 44.24 0.25 27.36
CA GLN A 4 43.73 0.19 25.99
C GLN A 4 42.20 0.07 26.04
N ILE A 5 41.52 1.08 25.50
CA ILE A 5 40.10 1.00 25.19
C ILE A 5 40.01 0.19 23.89
N SER A 6 39.61 -1.07 24.02
CA SER A 6 39.27 -1.92 22.89
C SER A 6 38.10 -1.28 22.14
N ILE A 7 38.38 -0.81 20.93
CA ILE A 7 37.36 -0.40 19.97
C ILE A 7 36.55 -1.66 19.66
N VAL A 8 35.37 -1.76 20.26
CA VAL A 8 34.38 -2.78 19.90
C VAL A 8 34.00 -2.50 18.46
N SER A 9 34.60 -3.26 17.55
CA SER A 9 34.22 -3.37 16.14
C SER A 9 32.70 -3.45 16.06
N SER A 10 32.09 -2.39 15.55
CA SER A 10 30.66 -2.27 15.34
C SER A 10 30.21 -3.45 14.48
N LYS A 11 29.40 -4.36 15.04
CA LYS A 11 28.64 -5.31 14.24
C LYS A 11 27.87 -4.48 13.22
N LYS A 12 28.24 -4.59 11.95
CA LYS A 12 27.44 -4.02 10.85
C LYS A 12 26.05 -4.64 10.98
N ASP A 13 25.04 -3.80 11.15
CA ASP A 13 23.65 -4.25 11.18
C ASP A 13 23.30 -4.81 9.81
N THR A 14 23.41 -6.12 9.65
CA THR A 14 23.10 -6.86 8.41
C THR A 14 21.71 -6.49 7.88
N TYR A 15 20.75 -6.24 8.79
CA TYR A 15 19.39 -5.82 8.47
C TYR A 15 19.29 -4.42 7.86
N LYS A 16 20.19 -3.50 8.24
CA LYS A 16 20.21 -2.13 7.71
C LYS A 16 20.82 -2.10 6.31
N GLU A 17 21.84 -2.92 6.06
CA GLU A 17 22.41 -3.11 4.73
C GLU A 17 21.37 -3.73 3.78
N GLU A 18 20.60 -4.71 4.25
CA GLU A 18 19.47 -5.30 3.50
C GLU A 18 18.37 -4.27 3.21
N PHE A 19 17.99 -3.44 4.20
CA PHE A 19 17.02 -2.36 4.01
C PHE A 19 17.46 -1.37 2.93
N VAL A 20 18.73 -0.96 2.94
CA VAL A 20 19.27 -0.05 1.93
C VAL A 20 19.26 -0.72 0.55
N SER A 21 19.66 -1.99 0.47
CA SER A 21 19.73 -2.73 -0.80
C SER A 21 18.36 -3.06 -1.40
N ASN A 22 17.34 -3.28 -0.57
CA ASN A 22 16.02 -3.73 -1.03
C ASN A 22 15.03 -2.57 -1.11
N LYS A 23 14.88 -1.78 -0.03
CA LYS A 23 13.87 -0.70 0.04
C LYS A 23 14.38 0.63 -0.52
N LEU A 24 15.68 0.93 -0.41
CA LEU A 24 16.26 2.18 -0.90
C LEU A 24 17.03 2.04 -2.22
N ALA A 25 16.92 0.90 -2.93
CA ALA A 25 17.61 0.68 -4.20
C ALA A 25 17.28 1.75 -5.26
N GLN A 26 16.04 2.22 -5.27
CA GLN A 26 15.55 3.24 -6.20
C GLN A 26 15.68 4.66 -5.65
N ALA A 27 16.14 4.83 -4.40
CA ALA A 27 16.27 6.13 -3.77
C ALA A 27 17.44 6.90 -4.39
N GLN A 28 17.16 8.12 -4.86
CA GLN A 28 18.19 9.01 -5.39
C GLN A 28 18.70 9.93 -4.28
N ILE A 29 19.83 9.55 -3.68
CA ILE A 29 20.52 10.39 -2.70
C ILE A 29 21.58 11.23 -3.43
N ASN A 30 21.61 12.53 -3.15
CA ASN A 30 22.55 13.45 -3.78
C ASN A 30 24.02 13.01 -3.56
N PRO A 31 24.81 12.78 -4.64
CA PRO A 31 26.19 12.31 -4.56
C PRO A 31 27.18 13.36 -4.02
N SER A 32 26.78 14.61 -3.87
CA SER A 32 27.60 15.67 -3.27
C SER A 32 27.55 15.70 -1.74
N LEU A 33 26.64 14.95 -1.11
CA LEU A 33 26.52 14.89 0.34
C LEU A 33 27.70 14.14 0.96
N SER A 34 28.19 14.63 2.10
CA SER A 34 29.21 13.94 2.89
C SER A 34 28.68 12.60 3.41
N PRO A 35 29.54 11.60 3.67
CA PRO A 35 29.11 10.29 4.17
C PRO A 35 28.22 10.39 5.42
N ASN A 36 28.59 11.25 6.37
CA ASN A 36 27.84 11.44 7.61
C ASN A 36 26.43 11.98 7.36
N MET A 37 26.29 12.93 6.42
CA MET A 37 24.98 13.50 6.04
C MET A 37 24.09 12.51 5.28
N ARG A 38 24.66 11.46 4.69
CA ARG A 38 23.86 10.40 4.03
C ARG A 38 23.38 9.35 5.01
N HIS A 39 24.17 9.06 6.05
CA HIS A 39 23.79 8.09 7.07
C HIS A 39 22.58 8.57 7.86
N GLU A 40 22.52 9.85 8.25
CA GLU A 40 21.43 10.38 9.07
C GLU A 40 20.01 10.17 8.46
N PRO A 41 19.73 10.50 7.18
CA PRO A 41 18.45 10.17 6.56
C PRO A 41 18.16 8.67 6.50
N ILE A 42 19.16 7.84 6.19
CA ILE A 42 19.00 6.38 6.14
C ILE A 42 18.63 5.84 7.52
N ASP A 43 19.23 6.40 8.57
CA ASP A 43 18.98 6.03 9.96
C ASP A 43 17.55 6.36 10.35
N VAL A 44 17.07 7.57 10.03
CA VAL A 44 15.67 7.96 10.26
C VAL A 44 14.70 7.06 9.51
N LEU A 45 14.94 6.80 8.22
CA LEU A 45 14.09 5.93 7.39
C LEU A 45 14.08 4.49 7.92
N TYR A 46 15.21 4.01 8.43
CA TYR A 46 15.31 2.68 9.03
C TYR A 46 14.58 2.62 10.37
N THR A 47 14.81 3.59 11.26
CA THR A 47 14.18 3.66 12.59
C THR A 47 12.66 3.77 12.52
N TYR A 48 12.14 4.54 11.55
CA TYR A 48 10.70 4.77 11.38
C TYR A 48 10.14 4.06 10.13
N ASN A 49 10.72 2.91 9.74
CA ASN A 49 10.34 2.21 8.51
C ASN A 49 8.83 1.96 8.36
N ASN A 50 8.14 1.66 9.47
CA ASN A 50 6.70 1.37 9.52
C ASN A 50 5.82 2.62 9.37
N ALA A 51 6.39 3.82 9.48
CA ALA A 51 5.66 5.07 9.30
C ALA A 51 5.57 5.49 7.82
N PHE A 52 6.39 4.89 6.94
CA PHE A 52 6.41 5.19 5.52
C PHE A 52 5.66 4.11 4.74
N ALA A 53 4.87 4.52 3.75
CA ALA A 53 4.19 3.59 2.86
C ALA A 53 5.18 2.97 1.86
N SER A 54 5.00 1.69 1.57
CA SER A 54 5.74 0.96 0.53
C SER A 54 4.75 0.17 -0.32
N ASP A 55 5.04 0.02 -1.61
CA ASP A 55 4.17 -0.68 -2.57
C ASP A 55 3.97 -2.17 -2.24
N ASN A 56 4.88 -2.76 -1.45
CA ASN A 56 4.89 -4.19 -1.14
C ASN A 56 4.28 -4.53 0.22
N GLU A 57 3.89 -3.54 1.02
CA GLU A 57 3.36 -3.74 2.37
C GLU A 57 1.88 -3.43 2.41
N SER A 58 1.13 -4.21 3.18
CA SER A 58 -0.31 -3.97 3.39
C SER A 58 -0.53 -2.56 3.92
N LEU A 59 -1.62 -1.91 3.48
CA LEU A 59 -1.97 -0.60 4.02
C LEU A 59 -2.18 -0.68 5.53
N GLY A 60 -1.74 0.37 6.24
CA GLY A 60 -1.93 0.47 7.68
C GLY A 60 -3.41 0.42 8.05
N THR A 61 -3.77 -0.43 9.01
CA THR A 61 -5.13 -0.55 9.53
C THR A 61 -5.20 0.04 10.94
N ILE A 62 -6.15 0.94 11.18
CA ILE A 62 -6.40 1.47 12.54
C ILE A 62 -7.34 0.48 13.25
N LYS A 63 -6.82 -0.25 14.24
CA LYS A 63 -7.60 -1.21 15.02
C LYS A 63 -8.61 -0.48 15.93
N GLY A 64 -9.84 -0.98 16.01
CA GLY A 64 -10.88 -0.40 16.88
C GLY A 64 -11.64 0.77 16.27
N HIS A 65 -11.42 1.05 14.98
CA HIS A 65 -12.14 2.07 14.22
C HIS A 65 -12.96 1.44 13.09
N GLU A 66 -13.46 0.22 13.31
CA GLU A 66 -14.40 -0.42 12.40
C GLU A 66 -15.69 0.42 12.34
N VAL A 67 -16.23 0.60 11.13
CA VAL A 67 -17.40 1.45 10.90
C VAL A 67 -18.61 0.58 10.56
N ASP A 68 -19.65 0.67 11.39
CA ASP A 68 -20.95 0.09 11.09
C ASP A 68 -21.79 1.08 10.26
N ILE A 69 -22.02 0.74 9.00
CA ILE A 69 -22.84 1.54 8.08
C ILE A 69 -24.24 0.95 8.02
N THR A 70 -25.21 1.59 8.68
CA THR A 70 -26.62 1.20 8.61
C THR A 70 -27.31 1.85 7.41
N LEU A 71 -27.89 1.04 6.52
CA LEU A 71 -28.67 1.52 5.38
C LEU A 71 -30.13 1.72 5.80
N ASN A 72 -30.66 2.92 5.58
CA ASN A 72 -32.10 3.15 5.68
C ASN A 72 -32.78 2.67 4.39
N ILE A 73 -33.57 1.60 4.50
CA ILE A 73 -34.31 0.98 3.40
C ILE A 73 -35.81 1.27 3.47
N ASP A 74 -36.22 2.20 4.35
CA ASP A 74 -37.61 2.57 4.51
C ASP A 74 -38.13 3.38 3.30
N ARG A 75 -39.46 3.38 3.18
CA ARG A 75 -40.21 4.09 2.11
C ARG A 75 -39.96 5.61 2.17
N THR A 76 -40.10 6.35 1.07
CA THR A 76 -40.85 6.03 -0.17
C THR A 76 -40.05 5.39 -1.30
N TYR A 77 -38.72 5.40 -1.28
CA TYR A 77 -37.89 4.82 -2.34
C TYR A 77 -36.62 4.16 -1.77
N PRO A 78 -36.62 2.85 -1.54
CA PRO A 78 -35.42 2.16 -1.05
C PRO A 78 -34.28 2.24 -2.08
N PRO A 79 -33.01 2.27 -1.63
CA PRO A 79 -31.87 2.30 -2.53
C PRO A 79 -31.79 1.04 -3.39
N VAL A 80 -31.44 1.20 -4.67
CA VAL A 80 -31.20 0.07 -5.57
C VAL A 80 -29.86 -0.57 -5.21
N LEU A 81 -29.92 -1.70 -4.50
CA LEU A 81 -28.72 -2.37 -3.98
C LEU A 81 -27.97 -3.20 -5.02
N ARG A 82 -28.64 -3.64 -6.09
CA ARG A 82 -28.03 -4.54 -7.09
C ARG A 82 -28.16 -3.94 -8.48
N ARG A 83 -27.02 -3.56 -9.07
CA ARG A 83 -26.91 -3.13 -10.46
C ARG A 83 -25.91 -4.01 -11.21
N PRO A 84 -26.20 -4.39 -12.47
CA PRO A 84 -25.25 -5.14 -13.27
C PRO A 84 -24.02 -4.30 -13.59
N ALA A 85 -22.89 -4.96 -13.82
CA ALA A 85 -21.69 -4.30 -14.30
C ALA A 85 -21.91 -3.73 -15.71
N TYR A 86 -21.32 -2.57 -15.99
CA TYR A 86 -21.29 -2.05 -17.35
C TYR A 86 -20.36 -2.89 -18.24
N PRO A 87 -20.66 -3.02 -19.53
CA PRO A 87 -19.75 -3.66 -20.47
C PRO A 87 -18.43 -2.87 -20.53
N ALA A 88 -17.32 -3.55 -20.27
CA ALA A 88 -16.00 -2.95 -20.29
C ALA A 88 -15.27 -3.27 -21.60
N SER A 89 -14.59 -2.26 -22.17
CA SER A 89 -13.71 -2.45 -23.32
C SER A 89 -12.48 -3.31 -22.96
N PRO A 90 -11.78 -3.93 -23.94
CA PRO A 90 -10.58 -4.72 -23.66
C PRO A 90 -9.54 -3.96 -22.82
N ARG A 91 -9.25 -2.70 -23.20
CA ARG A 91 -8.35 -1.80 -22.46
C ARG A 91 -8.82 -1.56 -21.01
N ALA A 92 -10.13 -1.42 -20.80
CA ALA A 92 -10.66 -1.24 -19.45
C ALA A 92 -10.56 -2.52 -18.61
N ARG A 93 -10.77 -3.70 -19.21
CA ARG A 93 -10.64 -4.99 -18.52
C ARG A 93 -9.21 -5.24 -18.05
N GLU A 94 -8.22 -4.95 -18.88
CA GLU A 94 -6.80 -5.05 -18.49
C GLU A 94 -6.46 -4.10 -17.33
N ALA A 95 -6.97 -2.86 -17.37
CA ALA A 95 -6.80 -1.92 -16.27
C ALA A 95 -7.48 -2.38 -14.99
N PHE A 96 -8.71 -2.91 -15.08
CA PHE A 96 -9.40 -3.48 -13.93
C PHE A 96 -8.61 -4.62 -13.28
N GLU A 97 -8.13 -5.57 -14.07
CA GLU A 97 -7.35 -6.71 -13.56
C GLU A 97 -6.15 -6.23 -12.76
N LYS A 98 -5.38 -5.27 -13.31
CA LYS A 98 -4.22 -4.69 -12.63
C LYS A 98 -4.60 -4.05 -11.28
N HIS A 99 -5.60 -3.17 -11.28
CA HIS A 99 -6.03 -2.45 -10.07
C HIS A 99 -6.61 -3.40 -9.01
N ILE A 100 -7.39 -4.39 -9.42
CA ILE A 100 -7.98 -5.38 -8.51
C ILE A 100 -6.89 -6.24 -7.87
N GLN A 101 -5.91 -6.72 -8.66
CA GLN A 101 -4.79 -7.51 -8.14
C GLN A 101 -3.96 -6.72 -7.12
N GLU A 102 -3.65 -5.45 -7.43
CA GLU A 102 -2.92 -4.56 -6.53
C GLU A 102 -3.68 -4.35 -5.20
N LEU A 103 -4.98 -4.07 -5.27
CA LEU A 103 -5.79 -3.88 -4.05
C LEU A 103 -5.98 -5.16 -3.24
N ILE A 104 -5.97 -6.34 -3.88
CA ILE A 104 -5.95 -7.62 -3.16
C ILE A 104 -4.60 -7.81 -2.44
N GLN A 105 -3.49 -7.52 -3.12
CA GLN A 105 -2.15 -7.62 -2.53
C GLN A 105 -1.97 -6.67 -1.34
N LEU A 106 -2.53 -5.46 -1.44
CA LEU A 106 -2.52 -4.47 -0.36
C LEU A 106 -3.48 -4.80 0.80
N GLY A 107 -4.31 -5.84 0.66
CA GLY A 107 -5.29 -6.26 1.68
C GLY A 107 -6.54 -5.38 1.75
N VAL A 108 -6.80 -4.56 0.73
CA VAL A 108 -7.96 -3.65 0.67
C VAL A 108 -9.19 -4.37 0.14
N LEU A 109 -9.01 -5.20 -0.89
CA LEU A 109 -10.08 -6.01 -1.47
C LEU A 109 -9.90 -7.48 -1.12
N ARG A 110 -11.02 -8.17 -0.88
CA ARG A 110 -11.06 -9.62 -0.78
C ARG A 110 -12.03 -10.21 -1.79
N LYS A 111 -11.74 -11.43 -2.23
CA LYS A 111 -12.68 -12.21 -3.02
C LYS A 111 -13.81 -12.71 -2.10
N VAL A 112 -15.05 -12.47 -2.50
CA VAL A 112 -16.24 -13.06 -1.88
C VAL A 112 -16.30 -14.55 -2.25
N GLY A 113 -16.51 -15.42 -1.27
CA GLY A 113 -16.50 -16.88 -1.47
C GLY A 113 -17.71 -17.39 -2.25
N HIS A 114 -17.64 -18.62 -2.79
CA HIS A 114 -18.75 -19.22 -3.56
C HIS A 114 -20.06 -19.35 -2.76
N ASN A 115 -19.97 -19.47 -1.43
CA ASN A 115 -21.11 -19.58 -0.53
C ASN A 115 -21.52 -18.25 0.10
N GLU A 116 -20.88 -17.15 -0.29
CA GLU A 116 -21.15 -15.80 0.20
C GLU A 116 -21.74 -14.99 -0.96
N GLU A 117 -22.93 -14.41 -0.78
CA GLU A 117 -23.48 -13.51 -1.78
C GLU A 117 -23.26 -12.06 -1.34
N ALA A 118 -22.70 -11.24 -2.22
CA ALA A 118 -22.68 -9.80 -2.00
C ALA A 118 -24.12 -9.25 -2.07
N GLU A 119 -24.62 -8.76 -0.93
CA GLU A 119 -25.94 -8.16 -0.82
C GLU A 119 -26.08 -6.91 -1.70
N VAL A 120 -25.01 -6.12 -1.78
CA VAL A 120 -24.88 -4.90 -2.57
C VAL A 120 -23.91 -5.11 -3.73
N LYS A 121 -24.33 -4.70 -4.94
CA LYS A 121 -23.54 -4.76 -6.17
C LYS A 121 -23.68 -3.43 -6.92
N THR A 122 -22.57 -2.72 -7.06
CA THR A 122 -22.49 -1.47 -7.81
C THR A 122 -21.54 -1.64 -9.00
N PRO A 123 -21.86 -1.07 -10.17
CA PRO A 123 -20.94 -1.09 -11.29
C PRO A 123 -19.71 -0.25 -10.95
N VAL A 124 -18.56 -0.73 -11.41
CA VAL A 124 -17.27 -0.03 -11.29
C VAL A 124 -16.86 0.41 -12.70
N ILE A 125 -16.20 1.55 -12.81
CA ILE A 125 -15.74 2.11 -14.09
C ILE A 125 -14.23 2.41 -14.02
N ILE A 126 -13.59 2.50 -15.20
CA ILE A 126 -12.24 3.02 -15.32
C ILE A 126 -12.31 4.45 -15.88
N SER A 127 -11.71 5.38 -15.16
CA SER A 127 -11.42 6.73 -15.68
C SER A 127 -9.97 6.79 -16.15
N TRP A 128 -9.70 7.59 -17.19
CA TRP A 128 -8.36 7.77 -17.75
C TRP A 128 -7.95 9.24 -17.67
N HIS A 129 -6.71 9.47 -17.25
CA HIS A 129 -6.11 10.80 -17.24
C HIS A 129 -4.59 10.69 -17.46
N ASN A 130 -4.07 11.36 -18.49
CA ASN A 130 -2.65 11.30 -18.89
C ASN A 130 -2.14 9.85 -18.99
N ASP A 131 -2.87 9.00 -19.71
CA ASP A 131 -2.62 7.56 -19.88
C ASP A 131 -2.59 6.70 -18.61
N LYS A 132 -2.89 7.30 -17.46
CA LYS A 132 -3.07 6.57 -16.19
C LYS A 132 -4.55 6.25 -15.99
N SER A 133 -4.84 5.02 -15.61
CA SER A 133 -6.19 4.57 -15.27
C SER A 133 -6.44 4.67 -13.77
N ARG A 134 -7.70 4.92 -13.39
CA ARG A 134 -8.19 4.83 -12.01
C ARG A 134 -9.52 4.10 -11.99
N MET A 135 -9.67 3.19 -11.03
CA MET A 135 -10.92 2.51 -10.75
C MET A 135 -11.83 3.41 -9.90
N VAL A 136 -13.09 3.55 -10.31
CA VAL A 136 -14.12 4.41 -9.67
C VAL A 136 -15.41 3.63 -9.48
#